data_AF-A0A7Z9Q9U2-F1
#
_entry.id   AF-A0A7Z9Q9U2-F1
#
_cell.length_a   1.000
_cell.length_b   1.000
_cell.length_c   1.000
_cell.angle_alpha   90.00
_cell.angle_beta   90.00
_cell.angle_gamma   90.00
#
_symmetry.space_group_name_H-M   'P 1'
#
loop_
_entity.id
_entity.type
_entity.pdbx_description
1 polymer ?
#
loop_
_entity_poly.entity_id
_entity_poly.type
_entity_poly.pdbx_seq_one_letter_code
_entity_poly.pdbx_strand_id
1 'polypeptide(L)'
;MNQRIEHIESLENLVKSQTDNLSTIQTKSILEVIGILTFITNVEYTNLIKQSKKFDKDNFIVELTQFLTDDIRWKKISNKRKTEFEELKICYMNEEGRDFKMNEYIYMLEGIMRKSK
;
A
#
# COMPACT_ATOMS: atom_id res chain seq x y z
N MET A 1 13.78 0.90 -9.25
CA MET A 1 12.35 0.80 -9.59
C MET A 1 11.59 0.57 -8.29
N ASN A 2 10.40 1.14 -8.14
CA ASN A 2 9.69 1.12 -6.85
C ASN A 2 8.86 -0.17 -6.75
N GLN A 3 9.47 -1.24 -6.22
CA GLN A 3 8.86 -2.58 -6.10
C GLN A 3 7.47 -2.58 -5.46
N ARG A 4 7.21 -1.64 -4.54
CA ARG A 4 5.88 -1.43 -3.96
C ARG A 4 4.83 -1.11 -5.01
N ILE A 5 5.15 -0.20 -5.95
CA ILE A 5 4.27 0.20 -7.04
C ILE A 5 4.07 -0.95 -8.03
N GLU A 6 5.14 -1.64 -8.42
CA GLU A 6 5.05 -2.82 -9.29
C GLU A 6 4.09 -3.88 -8.73
N HIS A 7 4.11 -4.08 -7.41
CA HIS A 7 3.21 -5.04 -6.76
C HIS A 7 1.78 -4.55 -6.69
N ILE A 8 1.55 -3.25 -6.46
CA ILE A 8 0.21 -2.66 -6.56
C ILE A 8 -0.35 -2.88 -7.97
N GLU A 9 0.42 -2.56 -9.01
CA GLU A 9 0.02 -2.75 -10.40
C GLU A 9 -0.26 -4.23 -10.71
N SER A 10 0.55 -5.15 -10.19
CA SER A 10 0.34 -6.60 -10.36
C SER A 10 -0.96 -7.07 -9.71
N LEU A 11 -1.28 -6.58 -8.51
CA LEU A 11 -2.53 -6.90 -7.81
C LEU A 11 -3.76 -6.27 -8.50
N GLU A 12 -3.66 -5.04 -8.98
CA GLU A 12 -4.71 -4.40 -9.76
C GLU A 12 -5.00 -5.15 -11.05
N ASN A 13 -3.94 -5.60 -11.74
CA ASN A 13 -4.07 -6.41 -12.95
C ASN A 13 -4.66 -7.79 -12.64
N LEU A 14 -4.32 -8.41 -11.50
CA LEU A 14 -4.92 -9.66 -11.06
C LEU A 14 -6.44 -9.50 -10.86
N VAL A 15 -6.87 -8.45 -10.15
CA VAL A 15 -8.29 -8.15 -9.94
C VAL A 15 -9.01 -7.93 -11.28
N LYS A 16 -8.42 -7.16 -12.20
CA LYS A 16 -9.03 -6.87 -13.51
C LYS A 16 -9.11 -8.11 -14.42
N SER A 17 -8.06 -8.91 -14.46
CA SER A 17 -7.93 -10.06 -15.38
C SER A 17 -8.67 -11.31 -14.90
N GLN A 18 -8.88 -11.46 -13.59
CA GLN A 18 -9.54 -12.62 -12.99
C GLN A 18 -10.88 -12.26 -12.32
N THR A 19 -11.53 -11.17 -12.75
CA THR A 19 -12.77 -10.67 -12.15
C THR A 19 -13.85 -11.75 -12.00
N ASP A 20 -13.96 -12.69 -12.96
CA ASP A 20 -14.96 -13.77 -12.94
C ASP A 20 -14.49 -15.04 -12.20
N ASN A 21 -13.19 -15.17 -11.91
CA ASN A 21 -12.58 -16.35 -11.29
C ASN A 21 -12.25 -16.15 -9.79
N LEU A 22 -12.26 -14.90 -9.31
CA LEU A 22 -12.03 -14.59 -7.90
C LEU A 22 -13.36 -14.53 -7.16
N SER A 23 -13.44 -15.23 -6.02
CA SER A 23 -14.57 -15.04 -5.11
C SER A 23 -14.61 -13.62 -4.55
N THR A 24 -15.80 -13.15 -4.15
CA THR A 24 -15.98 -11.84 -3.51
C THR A 24 -15.04 -11.63 -2.32
N ILE A 25 -14.77 -12.68 -1.56
CA ILE A 25 -13.86 -12.65 -0.41
C ILE A 25 -12.42 -12.41 -0.87
N GLN A 26 -11.95 -13.15 -1.89
CA GLN A 26 -10.60 -12.97 -2.44
C GLN A 26 -10.40 -11.58 -3.04
N THR A 27 -11.38 -11.10 -3.82
CA THR A 27 -11.34 -9.74 -4.38
C THR A 27 -11.26 -8.69 -3.28
N LYS A 28 -12.05 -8.83 -2.21
CA LYS A 28 -11.99 -7.93 -1.06
C LYS A 28 -10.61 -7.97 -0.39
N SER A 29 -10.04 -9.15 -0.14
CA SER A 29 -8.72 -9.28 0.45
C SER A 29 -7.64 -8.60 -0.39
N ILE A 30 -7.66 -8.79 -1.72
CA ILE A 30 -6.70 -8.15 -2.63
C ILE A 30 -6.84 -6.62 -2.61
N LEU A 31 -8.09 -6.10 -2.63
CA LEU A 31 -8.34 -4.66 -2.54
C LEU A 31 -7.88 -4.07 -1.21
N GLU A 32 -8.06 -4.80 -0.09
CA GLU A 32 -7.53 -4.39 1.21
C GLU A 32 -5.99 -4.28 1.18
N VAL A 33 -5.32 -5.25 0.53
CA VAL A 33 -3.86 -5.25 0.38
C VAL A 33 -3.39 -4.10 -0.49
N ILE A 34 -4.04 -3.82 -1.62
CA ILE A 34 -3.75 -2.65 -2.45
C ILE A 34 -3.86 -1.37 -1.61
N GLY A 35 -4.91 -1.26 -0.80
CA GLY A 35 -5.11 -0.15 0.13
C GLY A 35 -3.95 -0.01 1.11
N ILE A 36 -3.49 -1.11 1.71
CA ILE A 36 -2.32 -1.10 2.60
C ILE A 36 -1.07 -0.64 1.85
N LEU A 37 -0.75 -1.29 0.72
CA LEU A 37 0.47 -1.03 -0.04
C LEU A 37 0.54 0.41 -0.55
N THR A 38 -0.61 1.02 -0.86
CA THR A 38 -0.70 2.42 -1.30
C THR A 38 -0.19 3.39 -0.22
N PHE A 39 -0.44 3.10 1.06
CA PHE A 39 -0.18 4.02 2.18
C PHE A 39 1.02 3.64 3.06
N ILE A 40 1.75 2.57 2.75
CA ILE A 40 3.07 2.30 3.36
C ILE A 40 4.18 2.93 2.53
N THR A 41 5.28 3.32 3.18
CA THR A 41 6.46 3.88 2.51
C THR A 41 7.28 2.81 1.80
N ASN A 42 8.21 3.20 0.92
CA ASN A 42 9.09 2.25 0.24
C ASN A 42 10.05 1.59 1.22
N VAL A 43 10.44 2.32 2.27
CA VAL A 43 11.27 1.81 3.37
C VAL A 43 10.52 0.73 4.16
N GLU A 44 9.28 0.98 4.55
CA GLU A 44 8.44 -0.01 5.25
C GLU A 44 8.18 -1.22 4.40
N TYR A 45 7.84 -1.02 3.12
CA TYR A 45 7.66 -2.10 2.17
C TYR A 45 8.95 -2.94 2.05
N THR A 46 10.11 -2.31 1.86
CA THR A 46 11.40 -3.03 1.79
C THR A 46 11.65 -3.85 3.05
N ASN A 47 11.33 -3.32 4.23
CA ASN A 47 11.46 -4.04 5.49
C ASN A 47 10.47 -5.21 5.60
N LEU A 48 9.24 -5.03 5.13
CA LEU A 48 8.24 -6.06 5.05
C LEU A 48 8.70 -7.22 4.16
N ILE A 49 9.20 -6.93 2.95
CA ILE A 49 9.72 -7.97 2.04
C ILE A 49 10.95 -8.68 2.65
N LYS A 50 11.80 -7.97 3.40
CA LYS A 50 12.94 -8.59 4.09
C LYS A 50 12.49 -9.55 5.20
N GLN A 51 11.43 -9.23 5.93
CA GLN A 51 10.84 -10.12 6.94
C GLN A 51 10.17 -11.31 6.27
N SER A 52 9.64 -11.11 5.06
CA SER A 52 8.99 -12.14 4.25
C SER A 52 9.95 -13.02 3.44
N LYS A 53 11.25 -13.04 3.73
CA LYS A 53 12.28 -13.87 3.04
C LYS A 53 12.05 -15.39 3.10
N LYS A 54 10.90 -15.84 3.61
CA LYS A 54 10.43 -17.22 3.62
C LYS A 54 9.32 -17.49 2.61
N PHE A 55 8.84 -16.47 1.89
CA PHE A 55 7.77 -16.66 0.92
C PHE A 55 8.29 -17.34 -0.34
N ASP A 56 7.56 -18.35 -0.79
CA ASP A 56 7.83 -18.98 -2.06
C ASP A 56 7.62 -17.93 -3.18
N LYS A 57 8.56 -17.86 -4.13
CA LYS A 57 8.49 -16.89 -5.23
C LYS A 57 7.25 -17.12 -6.09
N ASP A 58 6.85 -18.38 -6.27
CA ASP A 58 5.73 -18.75 -7.11
C ASP A 58 4.38 -18.42 -6.44
N ASN A 59 4.37 -18.34 -5.10
CA ASN A 59 3.18 -18.03 -4.29
C ASN A 59 3.25 -16.66 -3.61
N PHE A 60 4.25 -15.85 -3.94
CA PHE A 60 4.61 -14.64 -3.21
C PHE A 60 3.42 -13.67 -3.04
N ILE A 61 2.60 -13.50 -4.08
CA ILE A 61 1.42 -12.63 -4.05
C ILE A 61 0.35 -13.14 -3.08
N VAL A 62 0.12 -14.46 -3.06
CA VAL A 62 -0.86 -15.10 -2.18
C VAL A 62 -0.39 -15.00 -0.73
N GLU A 63 0.87 -15.31 -0.47
CA GLU A 63 1.46 -15.24 0.87
C GLU A 63 1.52 -13.80 1.41
N LEU A 64 1.88 -12.84 0.57
CA LEU A 64 1.84 -11.41 0.91
C LEU A 64 0.42 -10.97 1.24
N THR A 65 -0.56 -11.41 0.43
CA THR A 65 -1.97 -11.09 0.65
C THR A 65 -2.42 -11.60 2.01
N GLN A 66 -2.18 -12.87 2.30
CA GLN A 66 -2.52 -13.50 3.57
C GLN A 66 -1.84 -12.82 4.77
N PHE A 67 -0.54 -12.55 4.66
CA PHE A 67 0.23 -11.88 5.71
C PHE A 67 -0.33 -10.48 6.03
N LEU A 68 -0.62 -9.69 4.99
CA LEU A 68 -1.11 -8.32 5.17
C LEU A 68 -2.57 -8.26 5.60
N THR A 69 -3.39 -9.24 5.24
CA THR A 69 -4.77 -9.32 5.75
C THR A 69 -4.83 -9.69 7.22
N ASP A 70 -3.90 -10.54 7.68
CA ASP A 70 -3.88 -11.04 9.06
C ASP A 70 -3.20 -10.06 10.03
N ASP A 71 -2.30 -9.20 9.54
CA ASP A 71 -1.60 -8.20 10.36
C ASP A 71 -2.40 -6.90 10.54
N ILE A 72 -3.11 -6.83 11.66
CA ILE A 72 -3.89 -5.65 12.10
C ILE A 72 -3.07 -4.36 12.13
N ARG A 73 -1.74 -4.45 12.34
CA ARG A 73 -0.87 -3.27 12.45
C ARG A 73 -0.83 -2.50 11.13
N TRP A 74 -0.66 -3.21 10.02
CA TRP A 74 -0.57 -2.57 8.71
C TRP A 74 -1.89 -1.91 8.31
N LYS A 75 -3.01 -2.55 8.64
CA LYS A 75 -4.35 -1.97 8.46
C LYS A 75 -4.56 -0.69 9.28
N LYS A 76 -4.10 -0.66 10.53
CA LYS A 76 -4.17 0.56 11.36
C LYS A 76 -3.32 1.69 10.80
N ILE A 77 -2.08 1.38 10.39
CA ILE A 77 -1.15 2.35 9.82
C ILE A 77 -1.72 2.93 8.51
N SER A 78 -2.16 2.07 7.59
CA SER A 78 -2.68 2.51 6.29
C SER A 78 -3.95 3.32 6.42
N ASN A 79 -4.88 2.92 7.29
CA ASN A 79 -6.12 3.67 7.52
C ASN A 79 -5.85 5.06 8.11
N LYS A 80 -4.97 5.16 9.12
CA LYS A 80 -4.59 6.46 9.69
C LYS A 80 -4.00 7.38 8.60
N ARG A 81 -3.07 6.84 7.82
CA ARG A 81 -2.41 7.59 6.74
C ARG A 81 -3.34 7.97 5.59
N LYS A 82 -4.35 7.14 5.30
CA LYS A 82 -5.42 7.47 4.37
C LYS A 82 -6.20 8.70 4.84
N THR A 83 -6.59 8.74 6.11
CA THR A 83 -7.27 9.92 6.68
C THR A 83 -6.40 11.16 6.58
N GLU A 84 -5.13 11.07 7.02
CA GLU A 84 -4.17 12.19 6.92
C GLU A 84 -3.97 12.67 5.48
N PHE A 85 -3.89 11.75 4.52
CA PHE A 85 -3.75 12.08 3.11
C PHE A 85 -4.95 12.84 2.56
N GLU A 86 -6.17 12.41 2.87
CA GLU A 86 -7.39 13.10 2.43
C GLU A 86 -7.52 14.49 3.07
N GLU A 87 -7.16 14.64 4.34
CA GLU A 87 -7.10 15.95 5.01
C GLU A 87 -6.10 16.89 4.32
N LEU A 88 -4.88 16.40 4.05
CA LEU A 88 -3.87 17.18 3.33
C LEU A 88 -4.33 17.55 1.93
N LYS A 89 -4.97 16.63 1.20
CA LYS A 89 -5.50 16.89 -0.13
C LYS A 89 -6.52 18.02 -0.13
N ILE A 90 -7.38 18.08 0.89
CA ILE A 90 -8.32 19.21 1.08
C ILE A 90 -7.56 20.51 1.34
N CYS A 91 -6.56 20.52 2.23
CA CYS A 91 -5.74 21.69 2.50
C CYS A 91 -5.03 22.23 1.25
N TYR A 92 -4.32 21.36 0.51
CA TYR A 92 -3.62 21.74 -0.72
C TYR A 92 -4.56 22.26 -1.81
N MET A 93 -5.76 21.68 -1.93
CA MET A 93 -6.76 22.17 -2.87
C MET A 93 -7.26 23.57 -2.48
N ASN A 94 -7.50 23.81 -1.19
CA ASN A 94 -8.06 25.07 -0.69
C ASN A 94 -7.03 26.20 -0.63
N GLU A 95 -5.79 25.91 -0.24
CA GLU A 95 -4.75 26.91 0.01
C GLU A 95 -3.86 27.13 -1.21
N GLU A 96 -3.55 26.08 -1.96
CA GLU A 96 -2.62 26.13 -3.10
C GLU A 96 -3.31 25.92 -4.46
N GLY A 97 -4.62 25.60 -4.49
CA GLY A 97 -5.37 25.38 -5.72
C GLY A 97 -4.88 24.20 -6.54
N ARG A 98 -4.21 23.22 -5.91
CA ARG A 98 -3.61 22.07 -6.60
C ARG A 98 -3.95 20.75 -5.94
N ASP A 99 -3.94 19.69 -6.74
CA ASP A 99 -4.14 18.33 -6.24
C ASP A 99 -2.86 17.78 -5.59
N PHE A 100 -2.95 17.38 -4.33
CA PHE A 100 -1.87 16.73 -3.60
C PHE A 100 -1.78 15.24 -3.97
N LYS A 101 -0.61 14.82 -4.44
CA LYS A 101 -0.42 13.49 -5.01
C LYS A 101 0.13 12.49 -4.00
N MET A 102 -0.21 11.21 -4.18
CA MET A 102 0.25 10.14 -3.30
C MET A 102 1.78 10.03 -3.21
N ASN A 103 2.50 10.25 -4.31
CA ASN A 103 3.97 10.25 -4.31
C ASN A 103 4.55 11.38 -3.44
N GLU A 104 3.93 12.57 -3.40
CA GLU A 104 4.32 13.66 -2.51
C GLU A 104 4.11 13.27 -1.05
N TYR A 105 2.96 12.66 -0.73
CA TYR A 105 2.66 12.17 0.61
C TYR A 105 3.67 11.12 1.10
N ILE A 106 3.97 10.12 0.25
CA ILE A 106 4.98 9.10 0.56
C ILE A 106 6.37 9.73 0.78
N TYR A 107 6.76 10.68 -0.09
CA TYR A 107 8.03 11.37 0.05
C TYR A 107 8.14 12.16 1.36
N MET A 108 7.05 12.83 1.77
CA MET A 108 6.97 13.54 3.05
C MET A 108 7.14 12.57 4.23
N LEU A 109 6.43 11.45 4.24
CA LEU A 109 6.55 10.43 5.29
C LEU A 109 8.00 9.90 5.41
N GLU A 110 8.63 9.58 4.28
CA GLU A 110 10.03 9.12 4.24
C GLU A 110 11.01 10.21 4.69
N GLY A 111 10.70 11.48 4.43
CA GLY A 111 11.44 12.63 4.94
C GLY A 111 11.40 12.72 6.47
N ILE A 112 10.22 12.55 7.08
CA ILE A 112 10.03 12.53 8.54
C ILE A 112 10.80 11.36 9.16
N MET A 113 10.64 10.16 8.61
CA MET A 113 11.31 8.95 9.12
C MET A 113 12.84 9.04 9.10
N ARG A 114 13.41 9.77 8.13
CA ARG A 114 14.87 10.00 8.05
C ARG A 114 15.37 10.97 9.12
N LYS A 115 14.56 11.94 9.52
CA LYS A 115 14.89 12.92 10.58
C LYS A 115 14.74 12.37 11.99
N SER A 116 13.98 11.28 12.16
CA SER A 116 13.75 10.61 13.45
C SER A 116 14.77 9.49 13.76
N LYS A 117 15.83 9.35 12.96
CA LYS A 117 16.96 8.43 13.20
C LYS A 117 18.20 9.23 13.57
#